data_AF-A4HSZ2-F1
#
_entry.id   AF-A4HSZ2-F1
#
_cell.length_a   1.000
_cell.length_b   1.000
_cell.length_c   1.000
_cell.angle_alpha   90.00
_cell.angle_beta   90.00
_cell.angle_gamma   90.00
#
_symmetry.space_group_name_H-M   'P 1'
#
loop_
_entity.id
_entity.type
_entity.pdbx_description
1 polymer ?
#
loop_
_entity_poly.entity_id
_entity_poly.type
_entity_poly.pdbx_seq_one_letter_code
_entity_poly.pdbx_strand_id
1 'polypeptide(L)'
;MPRLRAARAAWYAGQELDTYLRQRAWHWTVKRNYALAADYCIRLLNRHPQDTLGLVLGEVSGRYTSQDTFVSKCAQALQESCQRKGVASVTELVQCTLVTRAANPPSLSTTASASLTQLPSADAVLALQADEAKREADARDTGAHTGGLKGESLYVHNSEPPDSINQAVRRSCLRSATPPLAELLEPVQSTYGRGLYATRHIQPRSSILCESPLLVQRCDDTKCAHCLAPLSARRGSSITDTGASDPLASGVACPHCQHETYCSEDCRDAAWEQYHVCSCASRNPELAQWTEGMRELLHRGGAGAASAASDEAGVVNSGSEARAALSCLTVAKICAMATVQQVHPLSLPGISCLRGIADYEPATALSEIGALAVALSAALRQPNLYMEEVLSLFALLHMNEFFAGSGIAVYSVLSMLNHSCDPNCALVSAANSPVAGAHGSRRHKSAMEKHLVALRPIRDGEQLFIDYNAALTTRLDYEERKALCAQRHFECYCSRCIRRE
;
A
#
# COMPACT_ATOMS: atom_id res chain seq x y z
N MET A 1 -25.49 -12.95 -34.09
CA MET A 1 -24.34 -12.03 -34.23
C MET A 1 -23.73 -11.55 -32.90
N PRO A 2 -24.49 -11.20 -31.82
CA PRO A 2 -23.89 -10.68 -30.57
C PRO A 2 -22.92 -11.66 -29.88
N ARG A 3 -23.24 -12.95 -29.85
CA ARG A 3 -22.40 -13.99 -29.22
C ARG A 3 -21.01 -14.12 -29.87
N LEU A 4 -20.93 -14.02 -31.20
CA LEU A 4 -19.65 -14.08 -31.91
C LEU A 4 -18.75 -12.86 -31.60
N ARG A 5 -19.35 -11.67 -31.45
CA ARG A 5 -18.61 -10.46 -31.06
C ARG A 5 -18.09 -10.56 -29.62
N ALA A 6 -18.90 -11.05 -28.69
CA ALA A 6 -18.48 -11.26 -27.29
C ALA A 6 -17.36 -12.29 -27.17
N ALA A 7 -17.46 -13.43 -27.86
CA ALA A 7 -16.39 -14.44 -27.88
C ALA A 7 -15.08 -13.89 -28.46
N ARG A 8 -15.16 -13.10 -29.54
CA ARG A 8 -13.98 -12.47 -30.15
C ARG A 8 -13.35 -11.43 -29.22
N ALA A 9 -14.15 -10.62 -28.55
CA ALA A 9 -13.67 -9.64 -27.57
C ALA A 9 -12.99 -10.33 -26.38
N ALA A 10 -13.59 -11.39 -25.84
CA ALA A 10 -12.99 -12.19 -24.76
C ALA A 10 -11.66 -12.83 -25.20
N TRP A 11 -11.57 -13.30 -26.44
CA TRP A 11 -10.33 -13.85 -27.00
C TRP A 11 -9.23 -12.78 -27.12
N TYR A 12 -9.53 -11.60 -27.65
CA TYR A 12 -8.57 -10.50 -27.72
C TYR A 12 -8.12 -10.05 -26.33
N ALA A 13 -9.05 -9.87 -25.39
CA ALA A 13 -8.72 -9.55 -24.00
C ALA A 13 -7.83 -10.63 -23.36
N GLY A 14 -8.05 -11.90 -23.69
CA GLY A 14 -7.19 -13.00 -23.26
C GLY A 14 -5.76 -12.87 -23.79
N GLN A 15 -5.58 -12.52 -25.07
CA GLN A 15 -4.26 -12.32 -25.66
C GLN A 15 -3.52 -11.10 -25.10
N GLU A 16 -4.24 -9.99 -24.89
CA GLU A 16 -3.71 -8.79 -24.27
C GLU A 16 -3.22 -9.10 -22.85
N LEU A 17 -4.02 -9.82 -22.06
CA LEU A 17 -3.63 -10.28 -20.73
C LEU A 17 -2.38 -11.16 -20.79
N ASP A 18 -2.32 -12.14 -21.68
CA ASP A 18 -1.15 -13.03 -21.77
C ASP A 18 0.11 -12.26 -22.20
N THR A 19 -0.04 -11.24 -23.04
CA THR A 19 1.07 -10.36 -23.46
C THR A 19 1.55 -9.51 -22.29
N TYR A 20 0.61 -8.91 -21.54
CA TYR A 20 0.88 -8.16 -20.33
C TYR A 20 1.62 -9.01 -19.29
N LEU A 21 1.14 -10.23 -18.99
CA LEU A 21 1.79 -11.12 -18.01
C LEU A 21 3.23 -11.44 -18.41
N ARG A 22 3.50 -11.72 -19.69
CA ARG A 22 4.87 -11.94 -20.20
C ARG A 22 5.76 -10.72 -20.05
N GLN A 23 5.24 -9.54 -20.41
CA GLN A 23 5.98 -8.28 -20.31
C GLN A 23 6.31 -7.95 -18.85
N ARG A 24 5.36 -8.12 -17.93
CA ARG A 24 5.58 -7.87 -16.49
C ARG A 24 6.55 -8.87 -15.88
N ALA A 25 6.41 -10.16 -16.18
CA ALA A 25 7.34 -11.18 -15.75
C ALA A 25 8.77 -10.87 -16.21
N TRP A 26 8.95 -10.53 -17.49
CA TRP A 26 10.24 -10.11 -18.03
C TRP A 26 10.78 -8.86 -17.33
N HIS A 27 9.95 -7.81 -17.24
CA HIS A 27 10.31 -6.54 -16.62
C HIS A 27 10.87 -6.70 -15.21
N TRP A 28 10.16 -7.46 -14.37
CA TRP A 28 10.56 -7.66 -12.98
C TRP A 28 11.75 -8.61 -12.84
N THR A 29 11.90 -9.60 -13.72
CA THR A 29 13.08 -10.46 -13.71
C THR A 29 14.34 -9.66 -14.05
N VAL A 30 14.29 -8.78 -15.07
CA VAL A 30 15.41 -7.89 -15.44
C VAL A 30 15.73 -6.91 -14.32
N LYS A 31 14.70 -6.40 -13.62
CA LYS A 31 14.88 -5.56 -12.43
C LYS A 31 15.34 -6.34 -11.19
N ARG A 32 15.49 -7.67 -11.28
CA ARG A 32 15.88 -8.56 -10.19
C ARG A 32 14.94 -8.45 -8.98
N ASN A 33 13.66 -8.29 -9.29
CA ASN A 33 12.57 -8.31 -8.35
C ASN A 33 11.81 -9.62 -8.56
N TYR A 34 12.40 -10.69 -8.02
CA TYR A 34 12.04 -12.05 -8.34
C TYR A 34 10.71 -12.45 -7.69
N ALA A 35 10.30 -11.85 -6.57
CA ALA A 35 8.98 -12.12 -6.00
C ALA A 35 7.86 -11.68 -6.95
N LEU A 36 7.93 -10.44 -7.47
CA LEU A 36 6.96 -9.94 -8.44
C LEU A 36 7.05 -10.72 -9.76
N ALA A 37 8.27 -11.01 -10.23
CA ALA A 37 8.44 -11.84 -11.43
C ALA A 37 7.81 -13.22 -11.28
N ALA A 38 7.98 -13.88 -10.13
CA ALA A 38 7.40 -15.17 -9.83
C ALA A 38 5.86 -15.14 -9.80
N ASP A 39 5.23 -14.13 -9.16
CA ASP A 39 3.77 -13.97 -9.17
C ASP A 39 3.23 -13.90 -10.61
N TYR A 40 3.86 -13.09 -11.48
CA TYR A 40 3.47 -13.00 -12.89
C TYR A 40 3.71 -14.31 -13.66
N CYS A 41 4.83 -15.00 -13.40
CA CYS A 41 5.12 -16.30 -14.02
C CYS A 41 4.11 -17.36 -13.60
N ILE A 42 3.77 -17.46 -12.32
CA ILE A 42 2.78 -18.41 -11.80
C ILE A 42 1.42 -18.19 -12.47
N ARG A 43 0.97 -16.93 -12.57
CA ARG A 43 -0.30 -16.58 -13.23
C ARG A 43 -0.30 -16.89 -14.72
N LEU A 44 0.82 -16.61 -15.40
CA LEU A 44 0.99 -16.95 -16.81
C LEU A 44 0.96 -18.47 -17.03
N LEU A 45 1.70 -19.23 -16.22
CA LEU A 45 1.85 -20.68 -16.37
C LEU A 45 0.59 -21.45 -15.94
N ASN A 46 -0.21 -20.92 -15.02
CA ASN A 46 -1.54 -21.48 -14.74
C ASN A 46 -2.48 -21.38 -15.94
N ARG A 47 -2.28 -20.40 -16.83
CA ARG A 47 -3.04 -20.24 -18.08
C ARG A 47 -2.42 -21.01 -19.25
N HIS A 48 -1.09 -20.97 -19.32
CA HIS A 48 -0.29 -21.55 -20.40
C HIS A 48 0.89 -22.35 -19.82
N PRO A 49 0.67 -23.59 -19.35
CA PRO A 49 1.71 -24.39 -18.67
C PRO A 49 2.95 -24.69 -19.50
N GLN A 50 2.88 -24.42 -20.81
CA GLN A 50 3.92 -24.73 -21.80
C GLN A 50 4.50 -23.44 -22.43
N ASP A 51 4.22 -22.27 -21.85
CA ASP A 51 4.80 -21.01 -22.33
C ASP A 51 6.30 -20.97 -22.03
N THR A 52 7.13 -21.03 -23.06
CA THR A 52 8.59 -21.14 -22.92
C THR A 52 9.21 -19.95 -22.16
N LEU A 53 8.73 -18.73 -22.41
CA LEU A 53 9.23 -17.55 -21.67
C LEU A 53 8.84 -17.65 -20.21
N GLY A 54 7.57 -17.94 -19.92
CA GLY A 54 7.09 -18.10 -18.55
C GLY A 54 7.83 -19.19 -17.77
N LEU A 55 8.16 -20.31 -18.42
CA LEU A 55 8.90 -21.40 -17.79
C LEU A 55 10.35 -21.01 -17.47
N VAL A 56 11.05 -20.37 -18.41
CA VAL A 56 12.43 -19.90 -18.20
C VAL A 56 12.49 -18.86 -17.09
N LEU A 57 11.61 -17.86 -17.12
CA LEU A 57 11.57 -16.82 -16.10
C LEU A 57 11.09 -17.36 -14.75
N GLY A 58 10.16 -18.32 -14.76
CA GLY A 58 9.68 -19.02 -13.57
C GLY A 58 10.78 -19.83 -12.89
N GLU A 59 11.65 -20.50 -13.66
CA GLU A 59 12.80 -21.21 -13.12
C GLU A 59 13.80 -20.24 -12.47
N VAL A 60 14.12 -19.11 -13.12
CA VAL A 60 15.03 -18.10 -12.57
C VAL A 60 14.45 -17.47 -11.30
N SER A 61 13.23 -16.93 -11.38
CA SER A 61 12.60 -16.24 -10.25
C SER A 61 12.26 -17.17 -9.09
N GLY A 62 11.91 -18.43 -9.37
CA GLY A 62 11.60 -19.44 -8.36
C GLY A 62 12.78 -19.76 -7.42
N ARG A 63 14.03 -19.73 -7.93
CA ARG A 63 15.23 -19.99 -7.11
C ARG A 63 15.47 -18.90 -6.07
N TYR A 64 15.20 -17.64 -6.43
CA TYR A 64 15.36 -16.49 -5.54
C TYR A 64 14.19 -16.26 -4.58
N THR A 65 13.11 -17.04 -4.73
CA THR A 65 11.91 -16.97 -3.88
C THR A 65 11.71 -18.24 -3.05
N SER A 66 12.75 -19.10 -3.01
CA SER A 66 12.73 -20.39 -2.30
C SER A 66 11.56 -21.30 -2.70
N GLN A 67 11.14 -21.23 -3.96
CA GLN A 67 10.04 -22.04 -4.50
C GLN A 67 10.57 -23.30 -5.21
N ASP A 68 11.28 -24.18 -4.50
CA ASP A 68 11.96 -25.35 -5.10
C ASP A 68 11.03 -26.26 -5.91
N THR A 69 9.79 -26.43 -5.44
CA THR A 69 8.77 -27.21 -6.15
C THR A 69 8.37 -26.53 -7.47
N PHE A 70 8.24 -25.21 -7.48
CA PHE A 70 7.91 -24.44 -8.69
C PHE A 70 9.06 -24.48 -9.70
N VAL A 71 10.30 -24.29 -9.24
CA VAL A 71 11.51 -24.39 -10.07
C VAL A 71 11.59 -25.78 -10.72
N SER A 72 11.43 -26.84 -9.93
CA SER A 72 11.48 -28.22 -10.41
C SER A 72 10.43 -28.49 -11.49
N LYS A 73 9.20 -27.99 -11.29
CA LYS A 73 8.12 -28.10 -12.28
C LYS A 73 8.44 -27.32 -13.57
N CYS A 74 9.03 -26.13 -13.46
CA CYS A 74 9.43 -25.35 -14.63
C CYS A 74 10.51 -26.10 -15.44
N ALA A 75 11.55 -26.60 -14.77
CA ALA A 75 12.62 -27.36 -15.40
C ALA A 75 12.11 -28.62 -16.11
N GLN A 76 11.22 -29.38 -15.44
CA GLN A 76 10.58 -30.56 -16.04
C GLN A 76 9.77 -30.19 -17.29
N ALA A 77 8.92 -29.16 -17.21
CA ALA A 77 8.09 -28.73 -18.34
C ALA A 77 8.93 -28.19 -19.52
N LEU A 78 10.09 -27.56 -19.25
CA LEU A 78 11.05 -27.19 -20.28
C LEU A 78 11.65 -28.42 -20.97
N GLN A 79 12.04 -29.43 -20.21
CA GLN A 79 12.58 -30.68 -20.75
C GLN A 79 11.54 -31.42 -21.62
N GLU A 80 10.30 -31.54 -21.14
CA GLU A 80 9.19 -32.11 -21.91
C GLU A 80 8.89 -31.31 -23.19
N SER A 81 9.05 -29.99 -23.13
CA SER A 81 8.91 -29.11 -24.31
C SER A 81 10.04 -29.31 -25.31
N CYS A 82 11.28 -29.54 -24.84
CA CYS A 82 12.40 -29.87 -25.72
C CYS A 82 12.15 -31.19 -26.46
N GLN A 83 11.74 -32.23 -25.73
CA GLN A 83 11.42 -33.55 -26.29
C GLN A 83 10.30 -33.47 -27.33
N ARG A 84 9.20 -32.77 -27.03
CA ARG A 84 8.08 -32.63 -27.98
C ARG A 84 8.43 -31.86 -29.25
N LYS A 85 9.35 -30.90 -29.18
CA LYS A 85 9.80 -30.12 -30.34
C LYS A 85 11.01 -30.72 -31.05
N GLY A 86 11.59 -31.80 -30.51
CA GLY A 86 12.78 -32.43 -31.08
C GLY A 86 14.03 -31.54 -31.03
N VAL A 87 14.13 -30.65 -30.04
CA VAL A 87 15.30 -29.78 -29.83
C VAL A 87 16.19 -30.34 -28.72
N ALA A 88 17.50 -30.13 -28.82
CA ALA A 88 18.48 -30.77 -27.93
C ALA A 88 18.65 -30.04 -26.58
N SER A 89 18.25 -28.78 -26.50
CA SER A 89 18.48 -27.96 -25.31
C SER A 89 17.39 -26.90 -25.09
N VAL A 90 17.31 -26.37 -23.87
CA VAL A 90 16.47 -25.21 -23.54
C VAL A 90 16.90 -23.98 -24.34
N THR A 91 18.19 -23.81 -24.60
CA THR A 91 18.70 -22.72 -25.44
C THR A 91 18.10 -22.74 -26.84
N GLU A 92 18.12 -23.91 -27.49
CA GLU A 92 17.52 -24.11 -28.81
C GLU A 92 15.99 -23.94 -28.74
N LEU A 93 15.35 -24.43 -27.67
CA LEU A 93 13.92 -24.22 -27.45
C LEU A 93 13.55 -22.73 -27.39
N VAL A 94 14.30 -21.92 -26.65
CA VAL A 94 14.09 -20.46 -26.54
C VAL A 94 14.27 -19.78 -27.89
N GLN A 95 15.32 -20.12 -28.64
CA GLN A 95 15.59 -19.56 -29.97
C GLN A 95 14.44 -19.87 -30.93
N CYS A 96 13.99 -21.14 -31.02
CA CYS A 96 12.91 -21.52 -31.91
C CYS A 96 11.55 -20.93 -31.51
N THR A 97 11.28 -20.79 -30.20
CA THR A 97 9.95 -20.35 -29.71
C THR A 97 9.76 -18.84 -29.75
N LEU A 98 10.76 -18.06 -29.37
CA LEU A 98 10.64 -16.61 -29.25
C LEU A 98 10.85 -15.88 -30.59
N VAL A 99 11.72 -16.39 -31.47
CA VAL A 99 11.92 -15.80 -32.81
C VAL A 99 10.63 -15.89 -33.65
N THR A 100 9.93 -17.03 -33.57
CA THR A 100 8.69 -17.26 -34.33
C THR A 100 7.56 -16.29 -33.94
N ARG A 101 7.57 -15.77 -32.69
CA ARG A 101 6.53 -14.86 -32.19
C ARG A 101 6.73 -13.41 -32.63
N ALA A 102 7.96 -12.97 -32.85
CA ALA A 102 8.24 -11.58 -33.25
C ALA A 102 7.74 -11.24 -34.67
N ALA A 103 7.50 -12.25 -35.52
CA ALA A 103 7.08 -12.06 -36.91
C ALA A 103 5.60 -11.67 -37.12
N ASN A 104 4.77 -11.63 -36.06
CA ASN A 104 3.36 -11.24 -36.17
C ASN A 104 3.01 -10.06 -35.24
N PRO A 105 3.31 -8.80 -35.60
CA PRO A 105 2.80 -7.67 -34.85
C PRO A 105 1.33 -7.41 -35.22
N PRO A 106 0.40 -7.31 -34.25
CA PRO A 106 -0.91 -6.74 -34.51
C PRO A 106 -0.72 -5.24 -34.78
N SER A 107 -1.10 -4.81 -35.98
CA SER A 107 -1.13 -3.39 -36.36
C SER A 107 -2.11 -2.60 -35.47
N LEU A 108 -1.68 -1.41 -35.04
CA LEU A 108 -2.43 -0.31 -34.39
C LEU A 108 -2.33 -0.22 -32.85
N SER A 109 -1.31 0.51 -32.35
CA SER A 109 -1.48 1.49 -31.27
C SER A 109 -0.23 2.36 -31.13
N THR A 110 -0.35 3.64 -31.47
CA THR A 110 0.63 4.71 -31.22
C THR A 110 0.24 5.49 -29.98
N THR A 111 0.90 5.25 -28.85
CA THR A 111 1.04 6.22 -27.73
C THR A 111 2.32 5.94 -26.94
N ALA A 112 2.87 7.01 -26.35
CA ALA A 112 4.27 7.18 -25.99
C ALA A 112 4.71 6.50 -24.67
N SER A 113 4.76 5.17 -24.64
CA SER A 113 5.44 4.38 -23.59
C SER A 113 6.29 3.24 -24.19
N ALA A 114 6.99 3.55 -25.28
CA ALA A 114 7.53 2.58 -26.23
C ALA A 114 8.65 1.64 -25.72
N SER A 115 9.10 1.75 -24.46
CA SER A 115 10.14 0.86 -23.91
C SER A 115 9.61 -0.35 -23.14
N LEU A 116 8.34 -0.35 -22.70
CA LEU A 116 7.78 -1.40 -21.84
C LEU A 116 6.96 -2.46 -22.59
N THR A 117 6.77 -2.29 -23.90
CA THR A 117 5.76 -3.02 -24.67
C THR A 117 6.33 -4.08 -25.61
N GLN A 118 7.65 -4.22 -25.75
CA GLN A 118 8.23 -5.29 -26.57
C GLN A 118 8.59 -6.50 -25.73
N LEU A 119 8.14 -7.68 -26.19
CA LEU A 119 8.60 -8.95 -25.67
C LEU A 119 10.11 -9.10 -25.90
N PRO A 120 10.85 -9.78 -25.02
CA PRO A 120 12.29 -9.94 -25.16
C PRO A 120 12.66 -10.80 -26.36
N SER A 121 13.83 -10.50 -26.96
CA SER A 121 14.43 -11.40 -27.94
C SER A 121 14.94 -12.67 -27.27
N ALA A 122 15.12 -13.75 -28.05
CA ALA A 122 15.74 -14.97 -27.56
C ALA A 122 17.12 -14.69 -26.94
N ASP A 123 17.93 -13.85 -27.58
CA ASP A 123 19.27 -13.49 -27.10
C ASP A 123 19.21 -12.77 -25.75
N ALA A 124 18.23 -11.87 -25.54
CA ALA A 124 18.06 -11.19 -24.27
C ALA A 124 17.72 -12.17 -23.14
N VAL A 125 16.83 -13.15 -23.41
CA VAL A 125 16.47 -14.18 -22.42
C VAL A 125 17.68 -15.06 -22.08
N LEU A 126 18.44 -15.49 -23.08
CA LEU A 126 19.62 -16.33 -22.89
C LEU A 126 20.74 -15.57 -22.15
N ALA A 127 20.93 -14.29 -22.46
CA ALA A 127 21.90 -13.44 -21.77
C ALA A 127 21.52 -13.28 -20.29
N LEU A 128 20.24 -13.11 -19.97
CA LEU A 128 19.75 -13.05 -18.59
C LEU A 128 20.03 -14.36 -17.85
N GLN A 129 19.72 -15.52 -18.45
CA GLN A 129 20.01 -16.82 -17.82
C GLN A 129 21.52 -17.01 -17.55
N ALA A 130 22.37 -16.59 -18.49
CA ALA A 130 23.82 -16.67 -18.34
C ALA A 130 24.35 -15.74 -17.23
N ASP A 131 23.83 -14.51 -17.15
CA ASP A 131 24.17 -13.56 -16.09
C ASP A 131 23.77 -14.10 -14.70
N GLU A 132 22.56 -14.64 -14.58
CA GLU A 132 22.09 -15.23 -13.32
C GLU A 132 22.87 -16.49 -12.92
N ALA A 133 23.17 -17.38 -13.87
CA ALA A 133 24.01 -18.55 -13.61
C ALA A 133 25.42 -18.16 -13.15
N LYS A 134 26.00 -17.12 -13.75
CA LYS A 134 27.30 -16.58 -13.34
C LYS A 134 27.25 -16.02 -11.91
N ARG A 135 26.20 -15.26 -11.57
CA ARG A 135 26.01 -14.72 -10.22
C ARG A 135 25.84 -15.80 -9.17
N GLU A 136 25.10 -16.86 -9.48
CA GLU A 136 24.97 -18.02 -8.60
C GLU A 136 26.33 -18.70 -8.37
N ALA A 137 27.17 -18.83 -9.40
CA ALA A 137 28.52 -19.37 -9.28
C ALA A 137 29.43 -18.47 -8.42
N ASP A 138 29.45 -17.17 -8.69
CA ASP A 138 30.24 -16.18 -7.95
C ASP A 138 29.85 -16.15 -6.45
N ALA A 139 28.55 -16.31 -6.14
CA ALA A 139 28.06 -16.39 -4.76
C ALA A 139 28.55 -17.66 -4.04
N ARG A 140 28.64 -18.80 -4.73
CA ARG A 140 29.17 -20.04 -4.14
C ARG A 140 30.66 -19.95 -3.86
N ASP A 141 31.43 -19.35 -4.77
CA ASP A 141 32.89 -19.27 -4.65
C ASP A 141 33.34 -18.30 -3.55
N THR A 142 32.59 -17.22 -3.30
CA THR A 142 32.95 -16.24 -2.26
C THR A 142 32.68 -16.74 -0.84
N GLY A 143 32.08 -17.93 -0.65
CA GLY A 143 31.64 -18.39 0.65
C GLY A 143 30.63 -17.45 1.32
N ALA A 144 30.17 -16.42 0.60
CA ALA A 144 29.03 -15.63 0.97
C ALA A 144 27.87 -16.60 0.93
N HIS A 145 27.44 -17.07 2.11
CA HIS A 145 26.25 -17.88 2.23
C HIS A 145 25.20 -17.32 1.27
N THR A 146 24.71 -18.15 0.36
CA THR A 146 23.47 -17.92 -0.40
C THR A 146 22.24 -17.79 0.53
N GLY A 147 22.46 -17.52 1.82
CA GLY A 147 21.52 -17.54 2.94
C GLY A 147 21.26 -16.16 3.56
N GLY A 148 21.52 -15.09 2.82
CA GLY A 148 20.78 -13.86 3.00
C GLY A 148 20.22 -13.47 1.65
N LEU A 149 19.02 -13.95 1.30
CA LEU A 149 18.26 -13.37 0.20
C LEU A 149 18.23 -11.87 0.46
N LYS A 150 19.02 -11.11 -0.30
CA LYS A 150 19.03 -9.64 -0.18
C LYS A 150 17.59 -9.22 -0.38
N GLY A 151 17.06 -8.46 0.58
CA GLY A 151 15.72 -7.90 0.47
C GLY A 151 15.55 -7.22 -0.88
N GLU A 152 14.37 -7.37 -1.47
CA GLU A 152 13.97 -6.65 -2.65
C GLU A 152 13.32 -5.33 -2.24
N SER A 153 13.40 -4.33 -3.12
CA SER A 153 12.79 -3.03 -2.89
C SER A 153 11.83 -2.68 -4.03
N LEU A 154 10.69 -2.09 -3.67
CA LEU A 154 9.71 -1.52 -4.59
C LEU A 154 9.56 -0.02 -4.33
N TYR A 155 9.69 0.78 -5.39
CA TYR A 155 9.50 2.23 -5.34
C TYR A 155 8.21 2.60 -6.06
N VAL A 156 7.30 3.29 -5.35
CA VAL A 156 6.03 3.76 -5.89
C VAL A 156 6.06 5.28 -5.97
N HIS A 157 5.97 5.79 -7.20
CA HIS A 157 5.86 7.21 -7.48
C HIS A 157 4.37 7.62 -7.58
N ASN A 158 4.10 8.91 -7.37
CA ASN A 158 2.77 9.44 -7.61
C ASN A 158 2.42 9.38 -9.11
N SER A 159 1.19 8.98 -9.41
CA SER A 159 0.64 8.94 -10.77
C SER A 159 -0.34 10.09 -11.03
N GLU A 160 -0.77 10.80 -9.98
CA GLU A 160 -1.69 11.93 -10.10
C GLU A 160 -1.02 13.16 -10.77
N PRO A 161 -1.70 13.85 -11.70
CA PRO A 161 -1.15 15.03 -12.37
C PRO A 161 -0.77 16.13 -11.36
N PRO A 162 0.39 16.80 -11.52
CA PRO A 162 0.86 17.82 -10.57
C PRO A 162 -0.17 18.91 -10.25
N ASP A 163 -0.96 19.34 -11.23
CA ASP A 163 -2.00 20.36 -11.05
C ASP A 163 -3.13 19.89 -10.12
N SER A 164 -3.52 18.62 -10.19
CA SER A 164 -4.56 18.05 -9.33
C SER A 164 -4.08 18.01 -7.88
N ILE A 165 -2.82 17.60 -7.67
CA ILE A 165 -2.18 17.59 -6.36
C ILE A 165 -2.12 19.01 -5.78
N ASN A 166 -1.63 19.98 -6.56
CA ASN A 166 -1.59 21.39 -6.16
C ASN A 166 -2.97 21.95 -5.82
N GLN A 167 -4.01 21.58 -6.59
CA GLN A 167 -5.38 21.98 -6.30
C GLN A 167 -5.88 21.37 -5.00
N ALA A 168 -5.53 20.11 -4.68
CA ALA A 168 -5.86 19.50 -3.40
C ALA A 168 -5.22 20.25 -2.22
N VAL A 169 -3.92 20.57 -2.31
CA VAL A 169 -3.20 21.38 -1.29
C VAL A 169 -3.87 22.74 -1.10
N ARG A 170 -4.16 23.43 -2.21
CA ARG A 170 -4.82 24.74 -2.19
C ARG A 170 -6.18 24.67 -1.51
N ARG A 171 -7.00 23.66 -1.83
CA ARG A 171 -8.31 23.46 -1.17
C ARG A 171 -8.17 23.25 0.33
N SER A 172 -7.20 22.46 0.78
CA SER A 172 -6.96 22.22 2.21
C SER A 172 -6.48 23.48 2.95
N CYS A 173 -5.64 24.30 2.31
CA CYS A 173 -5.20 25.58 2.87
C CYS A 173 -6.33 26.62 2.96
N LEU A 174 -7.19 26.69 1.93
CA LEU A 174 -8.33 27.62 1.88
C LEU A 174 -9.36 27.36 2.98
N ARG A 175 -9.39 26.17 3.58
CA ARG A 175 -10.22 25.88 4.77
C ARG A 175 -9.73 26.59 6.03
N SER A 176 -8.46 27.00 6.07
CA SER A 176 -7.85 27.65 7.23
C SER A 176 -7.60 29.14 7.01
N ALA A 177 -7.21 29.56 5.80
CA ALA A 177 -6.89 30.96 5.52
C ALA A 177 -7.07 31.34 4.04
N THR A 178 -7.42 32.61 3.80
CA THR A 178 -7.48 33.21 2.47
C THR A 178 -6.58 34.46 2.44
N PRO A 179 -5.59 34.55 1.53
CA PRO A 179 -5.18 33.54 0.56
C PRO A 179 -4.55 32.28 1.23
N PRO A 180 -4.35 31.17 0.49
CA PRO A 180 -3.66 29.97 1.00
C PRO A 180 -2.33 30.34 1.67
N LEU A 181 -2.01 29.70 2.80
CA LEU A 181 -0.76 29.94 3.54
C LEU A 181 0.39 29.03 3.13
N ALA A 182 0.11 27.97 2.37
CA ALA A 182 1.12 27.03 1.90
C ALA A 182 0.85 26.60 0.46
N GLU A 183 1.93 26.16 -0.19
CA GLU A 183 1.91 25.57 -1.52
C GLU A 183 2.83 24.35 -1.57
N LEU A 184 2.61 23.46 -2.55
CA LEU A 184 3.45 22.30 -2.77
C LEU A 184 4.54 22.66 -3.77
N LEU A 185 5.80 22.47 -3.37
CA LEU A 185 6.95 22.62 -4.26
C LEU A 185 7.80 21.35 -4.25
N GLU A 186 8.53 21.13 -5.34
CA GLU A 186 9.58 20.09 -5.43
C GLU A 186 10.86 20.74 -5.96
N PRO A 187 11.59 21.48 -5.10
CA PRO A 187 12.79 22.20 -5.53
C PRO A 187 13.85 21.25 -6.08
N VAL A 188 14.44 21.64 -7.21
CA VAL A 188 15.56 20.90 -7.81
C VAL A 188 16.70 20.83 -6.77
N GLN A 189 17.30 19.65 -6.60
CA GLN A 189 18.37 19.38 -5.62
C GLN A 189 17.97 19.41 -4.13
N SER A 190 16.67 19.43 -3.81
CA SER A 190 16.22 19.22 -2.44
C SER A 190 16.55 17.80 -1.96
N THR A 191 17.20 17.68 -0.81
CA THR A 191 17.38 16.38 -0.12
C THR A 191 16.05 15.81 0.40
N TYR A 192 15.01 16.63 0.49
CA TYR A 192 13.69 16.24 0.97
C TYR A 192 12.72 15.87 -0.16
N GLY A 193 13.12 16.07 -1.43
CA GLY A 193 12.19 16.00 -2.55
C GLY A 193 11.09 17.05 -2.44
N ARG A 194 9.84 16.64 -2.67
CA ARG A 194 8.66 17.51 -2.56
C ARG A 194 8.34 17.86 -1.10
N GLY A 195 7.75 19.03 -0.89
CA GLY A 195 7.34 19.49 0.44
C GLY A 195 6.35 20.65 0.38
N LEU A 196 5.74 20.96 1.52
CA LEU A 196 4.92 22.16 1.65
C LEU A 196 5.78 23.36 2.09
N TYR A 197 5.57 24.50 1.46
CA TYR A 197 6.31 25.74 1.71
C TYR A 197 5.35 26.87 2.04
N ALA A 198 5.73 27.75 2.96
CA ALA A 198 4.97 28.93 3.31
C ALA A 198 4.96 29.93 2.13
N THR A 199 3.78 30.44 1.79
CA THR A 199 3.60 31.44 0.71
C THR A 199 3.70 32.89 1.20
N ARG A 200 3.85 33.07 2.52
CA ARG A 200 4.06 34.34 3.22
C ARG A 200 4.45 34.07 4.66
N HIS A 201 4.78 35.13 5.39
CA HIS A 201 4.97 35.05 6.84
C HIS A 201 3.73 34.47 7.56
N ILE A 202 3.95 33.48 8.42
CA ILE A 202 2.91 32.80 9.21
C ILE A 202 3.16 33.08 10.69
N GLN A 203 2.11 33.54 11.39
CA GLN A 203 2.19 33.81 12.83
C GLN A 203 2.16 32.51 13.65
N PRO A 204 2.79 32.46 14.82
CA PRO A 204 2.64 31.34 15.74
C PRO A 204 1.16 31.02 16.01
N ARG A 205 0.86 29.74 16.18
CA ARG A 205 -0.48 29.20 16.49
C ARG A 205 -1.55 29.40 15.43
N SER A 206 -1.23 29.96 14.26
CA SER A 206 -2.20 30.01 13.15
C SER A 206 -2.39 28.64 12.53
N SER A 207 -3.63 28.29 12.16
CA SER A 207 -3.91 27.12 11.33
C SER A 207 -3.50 27.42 9.88
N ILE A 208 -2.63 26.59 9.32
CA ILE A 208 -2.10 26.72 7.97
C ILE A 208 -3.00 26.01 6.96
N LEU A 209 -3.38 24.77 7.28
CA LEU A 209 -4.30 23.96 6.49
C LEU A 209 -5.09 23.01 7.39
N CYS A 210 -6.22 22.52 6.87
CA CYS A 210 -7.09 21.55 7.51
C CYS A 210 -7.44 20.42 6.54
N GLU A 211 -7.31 19.18 6.98
CA GLU A 211 -7.62 17.99 6.17
C GLU A 211 -8.38 16.93 6.99
N SER A 212 -9.44 16.39 6.38
CA SER A 212 -10.09 15.16 6.85
C SER A 212 -9.38 13.95 6.25
N PRO A 213 -9.26 12.82 6.96
CA PRO A 213 -8.58 11.65 6.42
C PRO A 213 -9.27 11.17 5.13
N LEU A 214 -8.46 10.72 4.17
CA LEU A 214 -8.92 10.04 2.97
C LEU A 214 -9.63 8.73 3.33
N LEU A 215 -9.06 8.00 4.30
CA LEU A 215 -9.65 6.81 4.88
C LEU A 215 -9.12 6.60 6.30
N VAL A 216 -9.87 5.80 7.05
CA VAL A 216 -9.46 5.32 8.36
C VAL A 216 -9.72 3.82 8.48
N GLN A 217 -8.93 3.14 9.30
CA GLN A 217 -9.14 1.75 9.69
C GLN A 217 -9.06 1.62 11.20
N ARG A 218 -10.16 1.21 11.85
CA ARG A 218 -10.24 1.06 13.31
C ARG A 218 -9.46 -0.15 13.78
N CYS A 219 -8.88 -0.05 14.98
CA CYS A 219 -8.23 -1.18 15.64
C CYS A 219 -9.20 -2.03 16.49
N ASP A 220 -10.32 -1.46 16.91
CA ASP A 220 -11.31 -2.10 17.76
C ASP A 220 -12.73 -1.61 17.45
N ASP A 221 -13.72 -2.37 17.90
CA ASP A 221 -15.13 -2.13 17.61
C ASP A 221 -15.77 -1.05 18.51
N THR A 222 -15.01 -0.46 19.45
CA THR A 222 -15.48 0.68 20.26
C THR A 222 -15.44 2.00 19.50
N LYS A 223 -14.94 1.99 18.24
CA LYS A 223 -14.80 3.15 17.38
C LYS A 223 -15.70 3.05 16.15
N CYS A 224 -16.20 4.20 15.71
CA CYS A 224 -16.91 4.33 14.44
C CYS A 224 -16.02 3.84 13.29
N ALA A 225 -16.53 2.91 12.48
CA ALA A 225 -15.80 2.34 11.35
C ALA A 225 -15.44 3.35 10.25
N HIS A 226 -16.14 4.49 10.22
CA HIS A 226 -15.97 5.53 9.20
C HIS A 226 -15.07 6.71 9.63
N CYS A 227 -15.11 7.11 10.91
CA CYS A 227 -14.43 8.34 11.37
C CYS A 227 -13.58 8.18 12.63
N LEU A 228 -13.49 6.95 13.18
CA LEU A 228 -12.82 6.61 14.44
C LEU A 228 -13.35 7.33 15.70
N ALA A 229 -14.46 8.08 15.61
CA ALA A 229 -15.08 8.65 16.79
C ALA A 229 -15.47 7.54 17.79
N PRO A 230 -15.25 7.73 19.10
CA PRO A 230 -15.70 6.78 20.11
C PRO A 230 -17.21 6.54 20.00
N LEU A 231 -17.61 5.27 20.00
CA LEU A 231 -19.00 4.89 20.16
C LEU A 231 -19.32 4.95 21.65
N SER A 232 -20.43 5.60 22.02
CA SER A 232 -20.79 5.73 23.44
C SER A 232 -21.09 4.35 24.00
N ALA A 233 -20.55 3.99 25.16
CA ALA A 233 -21.08 2.86 25.92
C ALA A 233 -22.53 3.19 26.31
N ARG A 234 -23.46 2.25 26.12
CA ARG A 234 -24.89 2.46 26.42
C ARG A 234 -25.06 2.81 27.90
N ARG A 235 -25.19 4.10 28.23
CA ARG A 235 -25.62 4.57 29.56
C ARG A 235 -27.11 4.27 29.68
N GLY A 236 -27.44 3.04 30.05
CA GLY A 236 -28.82 2.61 30.23
C GLY A 236 -29.07 1.22 29.65
N SER A 237 -28.53 0.20 30.30
CA SER A 237 -29.35 -0.98 30.51
C SER A 237 -29.89 -0.86 31.92
N SER A 238 -31.21 -0.73 32.01
CA SER A 238 -31.96 -1.17 33.19
C SER A 238 -31.38 -2.50 33.65
N ILE A 239 -31.25 -2.67 34.96
CA ILE A 239 -31.08 -3.98 35.59
C ILE A 239 -32.14 -4.88 34.98
N THR A 240 -31.72 -5.88 34.22
CA THR A 240 -32.52 -7.04 33.86
C THR A 240 -31.82 -8.21 34.54
N ASP A 241 -32.56 -9.01 35.31
CA ASP A 241 -32.09 -10.10 36.19
C ASP A 241 -31.45 -11.31 35.47
N THR A 242 -30.90 -11.12 34.27
CA THR A 242 -30.20 -12.16 33.52
C THR A 242 -28.77 -11.70 33.28
N GLY A 243 -27.84 -12.23 34.08
CA GLY A 243 -26.44 -11.83 34.22
C GLY A 243 -25.52 -12.08 33.02
N ALA A 244 -25.89 -11.60 31.83
CA ALA A 244 -25.02 -11.56 30.66
C ALA A 244 -25.35 -10.33 29.81
N SER A 245 -24.77 -9.18 30.14
CA SER A 245 -24.76 -8.01 29.25
C SER A 245 -23.38 -7.85 28.63
N ASP A 246 -23.25 -8.36 27.42
CA ASP A 246 -22.14 -8.02 26.52
C ASP A 246 -22.22 -6.51 26.23
N PRO A 247 -21.17 -5.71 26.42
CA PRO A 247 -21.25 -4.26 26.27
C PRO A 247 -21.26 -3.89 24.79
N LEU A 248 -22.38 -4.14 24.09
CA LEU A 248 -22.55 -3.68 22.72
C LEU A 248 -22.49 -2.15 22.69
N ALA A 249 -21.48 -1.62 22.00
CA ALA A 249 -21.28 -0.18 21.81
C ALA A 249 -22.53 0.47 21.20
N SER A 250 -22.95 1.62 21.76
CA SER A 250 -24.12 2.38 21.30
C SER A 250 -23.75 3.17 20.04
N GLY A 251 -23.77 2.49 18.90
CA GLY A 251 -23.64 3.06 17.56
C GLY A 251 -24.84 2.73 16.68
N VAL A 252 -24.96 3.42 15.54
CA VAL A 252 -25.88 3.05 14.46
C VAL A 252 -25.25 1.86 13.73
N ALA A 253 -25.91 0.70 13.76
CA ALA A 253 -25.44 -0.48 13.05
C ALA A 253 -25.80 -0.41 11.55
N CYS A 254 -25.05 -1.12 10.72
CA CYS A 254 -25.44 -1.38 9.34
C CYS A 254 -26.74 -2.20 9.31
N PRO A 255 -27.81 -1.76 8.60
CA PRO A 255 -29.07 -2.50 8.56
C PRO A 255 -28.98 -3.85 7.82
N HIS A 256 -27.90 -4.07 7.06
CA HIS A 256 -27.72 -5.27 6.26
C HIS A 256 -26.95 -6.37 6.98
N CYS A 257 -25.76 -6.05 7.50
CA CYS A 257 -24.94 -7.04 8.22
C CYS A 257 -25.06 -6.97 9.73
N GLN A 258 -25.49 -5.84 10.31
CA GLN A 258 -25.57 -5.59 11.76
C GLN A 258 -24.23 -5.66 12.53
N HIS A 259 -23.14 -6.10 11.89
CA HIS A 259 -21.79 -6.20 12.48
C HIS A 259 -21.03 -4.87 12.49
N GLU A 260 -21.18 -4.04 11.44
CA GLU A 260 -20.49 -2.75 11.36
C GLU A 260 -21.26 -1.64 12.08
N THR A 261 -20.53 -0.80 12.81
CA THR A 261 -21.09 0.22 13.71
C THR A 261 -20.51 1.61 13.47
N TYR A 262 -21.39 2.60 13.52
CA TYR A 262 -21.11 4.00 13.19
C TYR A 262 -21.60 4.95 14.27
N CYS A 263 -21.01 6.14 14.38
CA CYS A 263 -21.43 7.12 15.39
C CYS A 263 -22.73 7.86 15.02
N SER A 264 -23.12 7.87 13.74
CA SER A 264 -24.29 8.55 13.22
C SER A 264 -24.77 7.89 11.92
N GLU A 265 -26.00 8.18 11.51
CA GLU A 265 -26.54 7.76 10.20
C GLU A 265 -25.70 8.34 9.05
N ASP A 266 -25.30 9.61 9.12
CA ASP A 266 -24.39 10.23 8.15
C ASP A 266 -23.10 9.42 7.94
N CYS A 267 -22.47 8.93 9.03
CA CYS A 267 -21.26 8.13 8.94
C CYS A 267 -21.53 6.74 8.35
N ARG A 268 -22.68 6.13 8.67
CA ARG A 268 -23.09 4.84 8.10
C ARG A 268 -23.31 4.98 6.59
N ASP A 269 -24.04 6.00 6.18
CA ASP A 269 -24.43 6.21 4.79
C ASP A 269 -23.20 6.61 3.96
N ALA A 270 -22.33 7.49 4.47
CA ALA A 270 -21.05 7.80 3.84
C ALA A 270 -20.13 6.57 3.72
N ALA A 271 -20.05 5.71 4.74
CA ALA A 271 -19.30 4.47 4.65
C ALA A 271 -19.87 3.53 3.59
N TRP A 272 -21.19 3.42 3.51
CA TRP A 272 -21.89 2.62 2.49
C TRP A 272 -21.53 3.08 1.08
N GLU A 273 -21.59 4.38 0.84
CA GLU A 273 -21.26 5.01 -0.45
C GLU A 273 -19.77 4.93 -0.81
N GLN A 274 -18.88 4.80 0.18
CA GLN A 274 -17.43 4.84 -0.07
C GLN A 274 -16.78 3.46 -0.15
N TYR A 275 -17.15 2.51 0.70
CA TYR A 275 -16.47 1.20 0.74
C TYR A 275 -17.36 0.06 1.25
N HIS A 276 -18.25 0.33 2.21
CA HIS A 276 -18.91 -0.72 2.98
C HIS A 276 -19.86 -1.56 2.13
N VAL A 277 -20.47 -1.00 1.06
CA VAL A 277 -21.31 -1.80 0.16
C VAL A 277 -20.58 -3.01 -0.44
N CYS A 278 -19.26 -2.90 -0.66
CA CYS A 278 -18.41 -3.98 -1.18
C CYS A 278 -17.82 -4.87 -0.08
N SER A 279 -17.75 -4.38 1.16
CA SER A 279 -17.19 -5.12 2.31
C SER A 279 -18.24 -5.60 3.31
N CYS A 280 -19.52 -5.35 3.07
CA CYS A 280 -20.61 -5.74 3.94
C CYS A 280 -20.77 -7.27 3.94
N ALA A 281 -20.76 -7.89 5.12
CA ALA A 281 -20.84 -9.35 5.25
C ALA A 281 -22.08 -9.98 4.60
N SER A 282 -23.19 -9.25 4.53
CA SER A 282 -24.40 -9.72 3.85
C SER A 282 -24.30 -9.68 2.31
N ARG A 283 -23.31 -8.98 1.75
CA ARG A 283 -23.08 -8.84 0.30
C ARG A 283 -21.83 -9.55 -0.17
N ASN A 284 -20.80 -9.61 0.68
CA ASN A 284 -19.51 -10.19 0.38
C ASN A 284 -19.04 -11.10 1.53
N PRO A 285 -19.61 -12.32 1.64
CA PRO A 285 -19.26 -13.24 2.71
C PRO A 285 -17.80 -13.69 2.66
N GLU A 286 -17.22 -13.78 1.45
CA GLU A 286 -15.80 -14.14 1.25
C GLU A 286 -14.87 -13.09 1.87
N LEU A 287 -15.07 -11.80 1.54
CA LEU A 287 -14.26 -10.74 2.14
C LEU A 287 -14.50 -10.60 3.64
N ALA A 288 -15.73 -10.82 4.11
CA ALA A 288 -16.05 -10.75 5.52
C ALA A 288 -15.36 -11.85 6.32
N GLN A 289 -15.33 -13.08 5.82
CA GLN A 289 -14.59 -14.19 6.44
C GLN A 289 -13.10 -13.88 6.53
N TRP A 290 -12.50 -13.37 5.45
CA TRP A 290 -11.09 -12.96 5.46
C TRP A 290 -10.82 -11.81 6.45
N THR A 291 -11.71 -10.81 6.48
CA THR A 291 -11.63 -9.66 7.39
C THR A 291 -11.68 -10.09 8.85
N GLU A 292 -12.52 -11.07 9.18
CA GLU A 292 -12.64 -11.60 10.54
C GLU A 292 -11.35 -12.29 10.99
N GLY A 293 -10.75 -13.13 10.14
CA GLY A 293 -9.44 -13.74 10.46
C GLY A 293 -8.35 -12.70 10.74
N MET A 294 -8.34 -11.57 10.01
CA MET A 294 -7.41 -10.47 10.29
C MET A 294 -7.73 -9.73 11.60
N ARG A 295 -9.01 -9.58 11.97
CA ARG A 295 -9.41 -8.99 13.26
C ARG A 295 -9.02 -9.88 14.43
N GLU A 296 -9.12 -11.20 14.29
CA GLU A 296 -8.65 -12.14 15.30
C GLU A 296 -7.15 -11.98 15.57
N LEU A 297 -6.34 -11.84 14.52
CA LEU A 297 -4.89 -11.56 14.65
C LEU A 297 -4.63 -10.22 15.36
N LEU A 298 -5.40 -9.20 15.02
CA LEU A 298 -5.31 -7.87 15.63
C LEU A 298 -5.61 -7.92 17.14
N HIS A 299 -6.63 -8.66 17.55
CA HIS A 299 -7.01 -8.80 18.97
C HIS A 299 -6.07 -9.71 19.75
N ARG A 300 -5.52 -10.75 19.12
CA ARG A 300 -4.49 -11.61 19.74
C ARG A 300 -3.24 -10.81 20.11
N GLY A 301 -2.83 -9.86 19.28
CA GLY A 301 -1.69 -8.99 19.57
C GLY A 301 -1.97 -7.91 20.62
N GLY A 302 -3.20 -7.40 20.69
CA GLY A 302 -3.61 -6.35 21.65
C GLY A 302 -3.75 -6.83 23.10
N ALA A 303 -4.17 -8.08 23.33
CA ALA A 303 -4.36 -8.62 24.68
C ALA A 303 -3.05 -8.71 25.50
N GLY A 304 -1.88 -8.73 24.84
CA GLY A 304 -0.57 -8.72 25.50
C GLY A 304 0.02 -7.31 25.75
N ALA A 305 -0.46 -6.28 25.06
CA ALA A 305 0.13 -4.93 25.14
C ALA A 305 -0.47 -4.07 26.27
N ALA A 306 -1.69 -4.36 26.72
CA ALA A 306 -2.33 -3.63 27.80
C ALA A 306 -1.78 -3.97 29.20
N SER A 307 -0.93 -5.01 29.33
CA SER A 307 -0.39 -5.48 30.61
C SER A 307 1.11 -5.29 30.80
N ALA A 308 1.88 -4.82 29.81
CA ALA A 308 3.34 -4.78 29.91
C ALA A 308 3.88 -3.34 30.05
N ALA A 309 3.76 -2.80 31.26
CA ALA A 309 4.94 -2.18 31.87
C ALA A 309 5.77 -3.34 32.44
N SER A 310 7.10 -3.32 32.25
CA SER A 310 8.10 -4.32 32.69
C SER A 310 7.99 -5.73 32.07
N ASP A 311 8.84 -6.04 31.08
CA ASP A 311 10.02 -6.90 31.26
C ASP A 311 10.63 -7.39 29.92
N GLU A 312 11.93 -7.59 29.98
CA GLU A 312 12.87 -7.79 28.88
C GLU A 312 12.65 -9.08 28.06
N ALA A 313 12.96 -8.99 26.76
CA ALA A 313 13.27 -10.07 25.81
C ALA A 313 12.15 -10.98 25.25
N GLY A 314 10.89 -10.90 25.66
CA GLY A 314 9.79 -11.75 25.11
C GLY A 314 8.73 -11.06 24.24
N VAL A 315 8.67 -9.73 24.22
CA VAL A 315 7.51 -8.95 23.78
C VAL A 315 7.80 -8.14 22.50
N VAL A 316 8.20 -8.82 21.42
CA VAL A 316 8.43 -8.15 20.12
C VAL A 316 7.46 -8.61 19.03
N ASN A 317 6.95 -9.85 19.08
CA ASN A 317 6.12 -10.36 17.98
C ASN A 317 4.65 -9.94 18.00
N SER A 318 4.00 -9.85 19.17
CA SER A 318 2.56 -9.58 19.26
C SER A 318 2.17 -8.19 18.73
N GLY A 319 3.04 -7.19 18.91
CA GLY A 319 2.83 -5.85 18.35
C GLY A 319 3.04 -5.78 16.83
N SER A 320 3.96 -6.60 16.30
CA SER A 320 4.25 -6.67 14.86
C SER A 320 3.09 -7.30 14.09
N GLU A 321 2.58 -8.44 14.57
CA GLU A 321 1.45 -9.15 13.93
C GLU A 321 0.17 -8.29 13.91
N ALA A 322 -0.16 -7.63 15.04
CA ALA A 322 -1.31 -6.74 15.11
C ALA A 322 -1.19 -5.59 14.10
N ARG A 323 0.00 -4.99 13.96
CA ARG A 323 0.22 -3.92 12.98
C ARG A 323 0.08 -4.44 11.56
N ALA A 324 0.66 -5.61 11.24
CA ALA A 324 0.53 -6.22 9.93
C ALA A 324 -0.94 -6.50 9.57
N ALA A 325 -1.71 -7.08 10.50
CA ALA A 325 -3.14 -7.32 10.32
C ALA A 325 -3.91 -6.02 10.08
N LEU A 326 -3.61 -4.95 10.83
CA LEU A 326 -4.23 -3.64 10.63
C LEU A 326 -3.90 -3.04 9.27
N SER A 327 -2.66 -3.20 8.79
CA SER A 327 -2.26 -2.78 7.46
C SER A 327 -2.97 -3.59 6.37
N CYS A 328 -3.10 -4.92 6.52
CA CYS A 328 -3.87 -5.77 5.62
C CYS A 328 -5.33 -5.31 5.51
N LEU A 329 -5.99 -5.04 6.64
CA LEU A 329 -7.35 -4.52 6.69
C LEU A 329 -7.47 -3.16 5.99
N THR A 330 -6.45 -2.31 6.14
CA THR A 330 -6.41 -0.99 5.50
C THR A 330 -6.26 -1.10 3.98
N VAL A 331 -5.37 -1.97 3.50
CA VAL A 331 -5.20 -2.27 2.06
C VAL A 331 -6.49 -2.84 1.47
N ALA A 332 -7.14 -3.78 2.16
CA ALA A 332 -8.43 -4.33 1.72
C ALA A 332 -9.51 -3.23 1.63
N LYS A 333 -9.53 -2.27 2.56
CA LYS A 333 -10.43 -1.12 2.50
C LYS A 333 -10.12 -0.21 1.31
N ILE A 334 -8.85 0.05 0.98
CA ILE A 334 -8.48 0.80 -0.23
C ILE A 334 -9.00 0.10 -1.49
N CYS A 335 -8.80 -1.23 -1.59
CA CYS A 335 -9.31 -2.00 -2.72
C CYS A 335 -10.85 -1.95 -2.79
N ALA A 336 -11.54 -2.04 -1.65
CA ALA A 336 -13.00 -1.89 -1.61
C ALA A 336 -13.46 -0.49 -2.06
N MET A 337 -12.78 0.58 -1.64
CA MET A 337 -13.05 1.94 -2.11
C MET A 337 -12.89 2.06 -3.62
N ALA A 338 -11.82 1.49 -4.17
CA ALA A 338 -11.56 1.46 -5.59
C ALA A 338 -12.63 0.67 -6.37
N THR A 339 -13.10 -0.46 -5.83
CA THR A 339 -14.21 -1.23 -6.41
C THR A 339 -15.50 -0.42 -6.44
N VAL A 340 -15.85 0.28 -5.35
CA VAL A 340 -17.05 1.12 -5.32
C VAL A 340 -16.97 2.23 -6.37
N GLN A 341 -15.80 2.85 -6.52
CA GLN A 341 -15.57 3.93 -7.49
C GLN A 341 -15.28 3.42 -8.93
N GLN A 342 -15.21 2.10 -9.14
CA GLN A 342 -14.88 1.47 -10.42
C GLN A 342 -13.55 1.98 -11.02
N VAL A 343 -12.55 2.17 -10.16
CA VAL A 343 -11.20 2.58 -10.55
C VAL A 343 -10.18 1.56 -10.10
N HIS A 344 -8.98 1.61 -10.70
CA HIS A 344 -7.84 0.86 -10.22
C HIS A 344 -7.40 1.38 -8.82
N PRO A 345 -7.02 0.52 -7.86
CA PRO A 345 -6.65 0.97 -6.50
C PRO A 345 -5.53 2.02 -6.46
N LEU A 346 -4.49 1.87 -7.28
CA LEU A 346 -3.40 2.86 -7.39
C LEU A 346 -3.79 4.14 -8.15
N SER A 347 -4.98 4.17 -8.75
CA SER A 347 -5.56 5.35 -9.42
C SER A 347 -6.63 6.03 -8.58
N LEU A 348 -6.89 5.55 -7.35
CA LEU A 348 -7.84 6.17 -6.45
C LEU A 348 -7.37 7.61 -6.13
N PRO A 349 -8.23 8.64 -6.26
CA PRO A 349 -7.86 10.02 -5.94
C PRO A 349 -7.35 10.13 -4.50
N GLY A 350 -6.21 10.81 -4.30
CA GLY A 350 -5.56 10.93 -2.99
C GLY A 350 -4.67 9.75 -2.60
N ILE A 351 -4.85 8.54 -3.14
CA ILE A 351 -3.83 7.47 -3.06
C ILE A 351 -2.79 7.69 -4.16
N SER A 352 -3.25 8.01 -5.38
CA SER A 352 -2.39 8.26 -6.55
C SER A 352 -1.45 9.46 -6.39
N CYS A 353 -1.68 10.36 -5.41
CA CYS A 353 -0.72 11.42 -5.08
C CYS A 353 0.40 10.98 -4.14
N LEU A 354 0.28 9.83 -3.47
CA LEU A 354 1.24 9.37 -2.47
C LEU A 354 2.52 8.80 -3.13
N ARG A 355 3.58 8.70 -2.33
CA ARG A 355 4.85 8.04 -2.71
C ARG A 355 5.19 7.02 -1.63
N GLY A 356 5.79 5.91 -2.02
CA GLY A 356 6.03 4.79 -1.13
C GLY A 356 7.30 4.03 -1.49
N ILE A 357 7.90 3.41 -0.48
CA ILE A 357 9.00 2.45 -0.63
C ILE A 357 8.65 1.26 0.24
N ALA A 358 8.88 0.06 -0.28
CA ALA A 358 8.78 -1.16 0.51
C ALA A 358 10.03 -2.00 0.28
N ASP A 359 10.70 -2.35 1.37
CA ASP A 359 11.68 -3.42 1.41
C ASP A 359 10.99 -4.69 1.90
N TYR A 360 11.28 -5.82 1.27
CA TYR A 360 10.65 -7.09 1.61
C TYR A 360 11.55 -8.27 1.31
N GLU A 361 11.33 -9.35 2.07
CA GLU A 361 11.95 -10.63 1.81
C GLU A 361 11.14 -11.36 0.70
N PRO A 362 11.79 -11.79 -0.40
CA PRO A 362 11.08 -12.29 -1.59
C PRO A 362 10.16 -13.49 -1.35
N ALA A 363 10.60 -14.48 -0.55
CA ALA A 363 9.82 -15.70 -0.31
C ALA A 363 8.56 -15.40 0.52
N THR A 364 8.72 -14.63 1.59
CA THR A 364 7.64 -14.16 2.47
C THR A 364 6.66 -13.30 1.69
N ALA A 365 7.15 -12.37 0.88
CA ALA A 365 6.28 -11.51 0.08
C ALA A 365 5.47 -12.33 -0.94
N LEU A 366 6.11 -13.28 -1.64
CA LEU A 366 5.40 -14.14 -2.59
C LEU A 366 4.34 -15.02 -1.91
N SER A 367 4.64 -15.55 -0.72
CA SER A 367 3.69 -16.34 0.08
C SER A 367 2.52 -15.48 0.59
N GLU A 368 2.83 -14.45 1.38
CA GLU A 368 1.82 -13.70 2.15
C GLU A 368 1.12 -12.64 1.30
N ILE A 369 1.87 -11.79 0.60
CA ILE A 369 1.30 -10.72 -0.22
C ILE A 369 0.70 -11.30 -1.51
N GLY A 370 1.32 -12.34 -2.08
CA GLY A 370 0.74 -13.08 -3.20
C GLY A 370 -0.61 -13.72 -2.83
N ALA A 371 -0.70 -14.42 -1.69
CA ALA A 371 -1.96 -14.98 -1.20
C ALA A 371 -3.01 -13.89 -0.94
N LEU A 372 -2.61 -12.77 -0.34
CA LEU A 372 -3.50 -11.63 -0.12
C LEU A 372 -4.04 -11.05 -1.43
N ALA A 373 -3.19 -10.89 -2.44
CA ALA A 373 -3.61 -10.41 -3.76
C ALA A 373 -4.63 -11.34 -4.41
N VAL A 374 -4.43 -12.66 -4.33
CA VAL A 374 -5.39 -13.64 -4.82
C VAL A 374 -6.73 -13.54 -4.08
N ALA A 375 -6.70 -13.49 -2.75
CA ALA A 375 -7.90 -13.39 -1.92
C ALA A 375 -8.69 -12.10 -2.22
N LEU A 376 -8.03 -10.95 -2.22
CA LEU A 376 -8.69 -9.67 -2.51
C LEU A 376 -9.19 -9.58 -3.96
N SER A 377 -8.41 -10.07 -4.93
CA SER A 377 -8.81 -10.13 -6.34
C SER A 377 -10.11 -10.90 -6.52
N ALA A 378 -10.24 -12.05 -5.85
CA ALA A 378 -11.44 -12.90 -5.90
C ALA A 378 -12.62 -12.21 -5.21
N ALA A 379 -12.47 -11.84 -3.93
CA ALA A 379 -13.54 -11.27 -3.12
C ALA A 379 -14.08 -9.94 -3.69
N LEU A 380 -13.22 -9.10 -4.27
CA LEU A 380 -13.61 -7.79 -4.81
C LEU A 380 -13.85 -7.81 -6.33
N ARG A 381 -13.70 -8.96 -6.99
CA ARG A 381 -13.83 -9.12 -8.44
C ARG A 381 -12.92 -8.16 -9.22
N GLN A 382 -11.69 -8.00 -8.76
CA GLN A 382 -10.66 -7.16 -9.37
C GLN A 382 -9.58 -8.05 -10.00
N PRO A 383 -9.79 -8.59 -11.23
CA PRO A 383 -8.89 -9.60 -11.83
C PRO A 383 -7.48 -9.09 -12.16
N ASN A 384 -7.29 -7.77 -12.11
CA ASN A 384 -6.00 -7.10 -12.35
C ASN A 384 -5.29 -6.71 -11.05
N LEU A 385 -5.76 -7.21 -9.89
CA LEU A 385 -5.08 -7.01 -8.62
C LEU A 385 -4.02 -8.11 -8.44
N TYR A 386 -2.78 -7.79 -8.81
CA TYR A 386 -1.62 -8.67 -8.66
C TYR A 386 -0.88 -8.37 -7.36
N MET A 387 0.15 -9.17 -7.07
CA MET A 387 1.01 -8.93 -5.91
C MET A 387 1.65 -7.52 -5.99
N GLU A 388 1.98 -7.05 -7.20
CA GLU A 388 2.55 -5.72 -7.42
C GLU A 388 1.65 -4.59 -6.88
N GLU A 389 0.36 -4.61 -7.21
CA GLU A 389 -0.56 -3.57 -6.75
C GLU A 389 -0.73 -3.61 -5.24
N VAL A 390 -0.87 -4.81 -4.66
CA VAL A 390 -1.03 -4.96 -3.21
C VAL A 390 0.24 -4.51 -2.47
N LEU A 391 1.41 -4.89 -2.96
CA LEU A 391 2.69 -4.48 -2.39
C LEU A 391 2.92 -2.97 -2.54
N SER A 392 2.50 -2.39 -3.67
CA SER A 392 2.50 -0.95 -3.87
C SER A 392 1.60 -0.23 -2.87
N LEU A 393 0.41 -0.78 -2.59
CA LEU A 393 -0.48 -0.22 -1.57
C LEU A 393 0.12 -0.30 -0.16
N PHE A 394 0.83 -1.37 0.19
CA PHE A 394 1.59 -1.42 1.44
C PHE A 394 2.71 -0.39 1.49
N ALA A 395 3.48 -0.23 0.41
CA ALA A 395 4.53 0.78 0.32
C ALA A 395 3.97 2.20 0.52
N LEU A 396 2.82 2.50 -0.10
CA LEU A 396 2.12 3.77 0.08
C LEU A 396 1.57 3.91 1.49
N LEU A 397 0.97 2.86 2.07
CA LEU A 397 0.42 2.93 3.40
C LEU A 397 1.51 3.17 4.45
N HIS A 398 2.56 2.34 4.46
CA HIS A 398 3.61 2.37 5.48
C HIS A 398 4.33 3.72 5.56
N MET A 399 4.52 4.36 4.41
CA MET A 399 5.20 5.66 4.32
C MET A 399 4.31 6.85 4.65
N ASN A 400 2.98 6.68 4.65
CA ASN A 400 2.02 7.79 4.74
C ASN A 400 0.97 7.60 5.86
N GLU A 401 1.07 6.53 6.65
CA GLU A 401 0.12 6.24 7.73
C GLU A 401 0.31 7.15 8.95
N PHE A 402 -0.81 7.64 9.47
CA PHE A 402 -0.90 8.33 10.74
C PHE A 402 -1.54 7.39 11.75
N PHE A 403 -0.72 6.84 12.62
CA PHE A 403 -1.19 5.97 13.69
C PHE A 403 -1.85 6.80 14.80
N ALA A 404 -3.08 6.48 15.12
CA ALA A 404 -3.74 6.89 16.35
C ALA A 404 -3.91 5.65 17.22
N GLY A 405 -3.97 5.80 18.55
CA GLY A 405 -4.26 4.65 19.43
C GLY A 405 -5.59 3.93 19.15
N SER A 406 -6.42 4.48 18.26
CA SER A 406 -7.69 3.94 17.77
C SER A 406 -7.65 3.34 16.36
N GLY A 407 -6.49 3.34 15.69
CA GLY A 407 -6.35 2.79 14.33
C GLY A 407 -5.43 3.60 13.41
N ILE A 408 -5.50 3.31 12.12
CA ILE A 408 -4.74 4.00 11.07
C ILE A 408 -5.62 5.05 10.40
N ALA A 409 -5.03 6.19 10.07
CA ALA A 409 -5.60 7.19 9.15
C ALA A 409 -4.60 7.53 8.05
N VAL A 410 -5.10 7.76 6.84
CA VAL A 410 -4.29 8.23 5.70
C VAL A 410 -4.79 9.61 5.28
N TYR A 411 -3.88 10.53 5.04
CA TYR A 411 -4.16 11.89 4.58
C TYR A 411 -3.38 12.14 3.30
N SER A 412 -3.98 12.79 2.32
CA SER A 412 -3.34 13.01 1.03
C SER A 412 -2.36 14.18 1.08
N VAL A 413 -2.80 15.33 1.59
CA VAL A 413 -2.03 16.58 1.62
C VAL A 413 -1.06 16.60 2.79
N LEU A 414 -1.48 16.16 3.98
CA LEU A 414 -0.60 16.12 5.15
C LEU A 414 0.59 15.17 4.99
N SER A 415 0.47 14.15 4.13
CA SER A 415 1.59 13.26 3.81
C SER A 415 2.66 13.91 2.91
N MET A 416 2.46 15.15 2.48
CA MET A 416 3.47 15.95 1.75
C MET A 416 4.39 16.73 2.69
N LEU A 417 4.12 16.74 4.00
CA LEU A 417 4.99 17.37 4.98
C LEU A 417 6.21 16.49 5.24
N ASN A 418 7.38 17.11 5.26
CA ASN A 418 8.62 16.42 5.58
C ASN A 418 8.89 16.40 7.09
N HIS A 419 9.82 15.54 7.49
CA HIS A 419 10.23 15.36 8.86
C HIS A 419 11.27 16.39 9.32
N SER A 420 11.13 16.87 10.56
CA SER A 420 12.21 17.48 11.36
C SER A 420 12.04 17.09 12.83
N CYS A 421 13.12 16.71 13.53
CA CYS A 421 13.11 16.51 14.99
C CYS A 421 13.00 17.85 15.77
N ASP A 422 13.12 18.97 15.07
CA ASP A 422 12.86 20.34 15.54
C ASP A 422 11.87 21.00 14.57
N PRO A 423 10.59 20.60 14.60
CA PRO A 423 9.61 21.01 13.61
C PRO A 423 9.15 22.46 13.83
N ASN A 424 8.73 23.12 12.76
CA ASN A 424 8.09 24.45 12.84
C ASN A 424 6.55 24.37 12.84
N CYS A 425 5.99 23.18 12.63
CA CYS A 425 4.55 22.93 12.67
C CYS A 425 4.21 21.72 13.54
N ALA A 426 2.96 21.66 14.02
CA ALA A 426 2.38 20.50 14.68
C ALA A 426 0.99 20.18 14.12
N LEU A 427 0.59 18.91 14.25
CA LEU A 427 -0.75 18.45 13.89
C LEU A 427 -1.63 18.42 15.12
N VAL A 428 -2.77 19.10 15.05
CA VAL A 428 -3.76 19.17 16.13
C VAL A 428 -5.08 18.58 15.64
N SER A 429 -5.68 17.67 16.40
CA SER A 429 -7.03 17.16 16.09
C SER A 429 -8.10 18.20 16.38
N ALA A 430 -9.13 18.27 15.53
CA ALA A 430 -10.26 19.19 15.72
C ALA A 430 -10.99 19.01 17.08
N ALA A 431 -10.97 17.80 17.65
CA ALA A 431 -11.55 17.52 18.98
C ALA A 431 -10.95 18.37 20.11
N ASN A 432 -9.72 18.89 19.93
CA ASN A 432 -9.04 19.75 20.90
C ASN A 432 -9.01 21.24 20.45
N SER A 433 -9.71 21.59 19.37
CA SER A 433 -9.71 22.95 18.83
C SER A 433 -10.82 23.78 19.47
N PRO A 434 -10.50 24.88 20.20
CA PRO A 434 -11.51 25.76 20.78
C PRO A 434 -12.07 26.65 19.67
N VAL A 435 -13.04 26.16 18.90
CA VAL A 435 -13.76 27.01 17.95
C VAL A 435 -15.01 27.55 18.62
N ALA A 436 -14.86 28.71 19.25
CA ALA A 436 -15.96 29.58 19.61
C ALA A 436 -16.65 30.09 18.32
N GLY A 437 -17.97 29.94 18.24
CA GLY A 437 -18.82 30.67 17.30
C GLY A 437 -19.06 30.00 15.94
N ALA A 438 -20.17 29.27 15.82
CA ALA A 438 -21.13 29.39 14.72
C ALA A 438 -22.29 28.39 14.92
N HIS A 439 -23.50 28.91 15.14
CA HIS A 439 -24.75 28.18 15.01
C HIS A 439 -25.02 27.90 13.52
N GLY A 440 -24.61 26.74 13.04
CA GLY A 440 -25.00 26.18 11.76
C GLY A 440 -24.94 24.66 11.86
N SER A 441 -25.87 23.95 11.21
CA SER A 441 -26.03 22.49 11.29
C SER A 441 -24.68 21.79 11.44
N ARG A 442 -24.49 21.10 12.57
CA ARG A 442 -23.27 20.35 12.90
C ARG A 442 -23.08 19.25 11.87
N ARG A 443 -22.43 19.56 10.73
CA ARG A 443 -21.71 18.56 9.96
C ARG A 443 -20.74 17.92 10.94
N HIS A 444 -20.91 16.63 11.20
CA HIS A 444 -20.05 15.85 12.09
C HIS A 444 -18.61 16.02 11.60
N LYS A 445 -17.84 16.93 12.21
CA LYS A 445 -16.41 17.04 11.94
C LYS A 445 -15.81 15.71 12.35
N SER A 446 -15.14 15.04 11.41
CA SER A 446 -14.47 13.79 11.67
C SER A 446 -13.59 13.97 12.91
N ALA A 447 -13.65 13.05 13.88
CA ALA A 447 -12.78 13.08 15.05
C ALA A 447 -11.29 13.09 14.65
N MET A 448 -11.02 12.64 13.42
CA MET A 448 -9.72 12.60 12.77
C MET A 448 -9.44 13.80 11.86
N GLU A 449 -10.28 14.84 11.79
CA GLU A 449 -9.88 16.07 11.09
C GLU A 449 -8.64 16.67 11.78
N LYS A 450 -7.60 16.94 10.98
CA LYS A 450 -6.30 17.45 11.45
C LYS A 450 -6.06 18.85 10.93
N HIS A 451 -5.59 19.71 11.83
CA HIS A 451 -5.10 21.04 11.53
C HIS A 451 -3.58 21.06 11.61
N LEU A 452 -2.92 21.57 10.58
CA LEU A 452 -1.51 21.97 10.66
C LEU A 452 -1.43 23.35 11.29
N VAL A 453 -0.68 23.48 12.38
CA VAL A 453 -0.56 24.72 13.15
C VAL A 453 0.91 25.11 13.29
N ALA A 454 1.23 26.39 13.08
CA ALA A 454 2.58 26.90 13.27
C ALA A 454 2.98 26.90 14.76
N LEU A 455 4.16 26.39 15.09
CA LEU A 455 4.71 26.39 16.47
C LEU A 455 5.45 27.68 16.80
N ARG A 456 6.02 28.31 15.78
CA ARG A 456 6.80 29.55 15.85
C ARG A 456 6.51 30.42 14.63
N PRO A 457 7.04 31.65 14.53
CA PRO A 457 6.94 32.41 13.29
C PRO A 457 7.64 31.64 12.16
N ILE A 458 7.01 31.58 10.99
CA ILE A 458 7.53 30.91 9.79
C ILE A 458 7.68 31.98 8.70
N ARG A 459 8.84 32.04 8.07
CA ARG A 459 9.16 33.03 7.04
C ARG A 459 8.52 32.67 5.70
N ASP A 460 8.37 33.67 4.85
CA ASP A 460 8.01 33.44 3.45
C ASP A 460 9.04 32.52 2.77
N GLY A 461 8.56 31.54 2.00
CA GLY A 461 9.38 30.51 1.35
C GLY A 461 9.97 29.45 2.30
N GLU A 462 9.71 29.48 3.60
CA GLU A 462 10.21 28.48 4.54
C GLU A 462 9.42 27.16 4.41
N GLN A 463 10.13 26.02 4.38
CA GLN A 463 9.49 24.70 4.32
C GLN A 463 8.80 24.37 5.64
N LEU A 464 7.62 23.75 5.55
CA LEU A 464 6.82 23.31 6.68
C LEU A 464 7.21 21.88 7.06
N PHE A 465 7.62 21.70 8.31
CA PHE A 465 8.04 20.42 8.87
C PHE A 465 7.18 20.01 10.04
N ILE A 466 6.90 18.71 10.13
CA ILE A 466 6.34 18.07 11.31
C ILE A 466 7.32 17.05 11.86
N ASP A 467 7.11 16.63 13.10
CA ASP A 467 7.77 15.45 13.61
C ASP A 467 6.88 14.22 13.41
N TYR A 468 7.31 13.35 12.50
CA TYR A 468 6.67 12.06 12.20
C TYR A 468 6.45 11.16 13.41
N ASN A 469 7.28 11.29 14.45
CA ASN A 469 7.24 10.44 15.63
C ASN A 469 7.36 11.31 16.90
N ALA A 470 6.65 12.44 16.96
CA ALA A 470 6.74 13.43 18.05
C ALA A 470 6.68 12.84 19.47
N ALA A 471 5.90 11.76 19.67
CA ALA A 471 5.77 11.07 20.95
C ALA A 471 7.04 10.29 21.36
N LEU A 472 7.87 9.87 20.40
CA LEU A 472 9.09 9.10 20.60
C LEU A 472 10.33 9.99 20.55
N THR A 473 10.50 10.77 19.49
CA THR A 473 11.71 11.58 19.18
C THR A 473 12.09 12.62 20.23
N THR A 474 11.16 13.00 21.10
CA THR A 474 11.43 13.89 22.24
C THR A 474 12.19 13.20 23.36
N ARG A 475 12.19 11.85 23.38
CA ARG A 475 12.82 11.01 24.42
C ARG A 475 14.00 10.21 23.90
N LEU A 476 14.11 10.04 22.58
CA LEU A 476 15.14 9.26 21.93
C LEU A 476 16.43 10.07 21.71
N ASP A 477 17.57 9.39 21.85
CA ASP A 477 18.88 9.95 21.52
C ASP A 477 19.11 10.07 20.00
N TYR A 478 20.27 10.60 19.60
CA TYR A 478 20.60 10.78 18.19
C TYR A 478 20.59 9.48 17.38
N GLU A 479 21.20 8.40 17.89
CA GLU A 479 21.34 7.15 17.14
C GLU A 479 19.98 6.44 17.01
N GLU A 480 19.16 6.49 18.06
CA GLU A 480 17.79 5.98 18.03
C GLU A 480 16.91 6.75 17.04
N ARG A 481 16.98 8.10 17.02
CA ARG A 481 16.25 8.91 16.04
C ARG A 481 16.74 8.66 14.62
N LYS A 482 18.05 8.47 14.42
CA LYS A 482 18.64 8.15 13.12
C LYS A 482 18.14 6.80 12.61
N ALA A 483 18.11 5.78 13.46
CA ALA A 483 17.55 4.47 13.12
C ALA A 483 16.06 4.57 12.76
N LEU A 484 15.29 5.38 13.48
CA LEU A 484 13.87 5.62 13.21
C LEU A 484 13.64 6.33 11.86
N CYS A 485 14.49 7.28 11.48
CA CYS A 485 14.44 7.92 10.15
C CYS A 485 14.83 6.93 9.04
N ALA A 486 15.84 6.09 9.28
CA ALA A 486 16.29 5.08 8.34
C ALA A 486 15.19 4.05 8.00
N GLN A 487 14.31 3.72 8.95
CA GLN A 487 13.12 2.89 8.69
C GLN A 487 12.15 3.50 7.65
N ARG A 488 12.22 4.82 7.43
CA ARG A 488 11.48 5.54 6.38
C ARG A 488 12.39 5.99 5.23
N HIS A 489 13.56 5.36 5.08
CA HIS A 489 14.49 5.58 3.97
C HIS A 489 14.99 7.03 3.84
N PHE A 490 15.18 7.75 4.94
CA PHE A 490 15.78 9.08 4.90
C PHE A 490 16.70 9.35 6.09
N GLU A 491 17.56 10.35 5.95
CA GLU A 491 18.37 10.92 7.02
C GLU A 491 17.85 12.31 7.38
N CYS A 492 17.71 12.60 8.67
CA CYS A 492 17.24 13.90 9.14
C CYS A 492 18.41 14.89 9.28
N TYR A 493 18.33 16.00 8.56
CA TYR A 493 19.31 17.09 8.59
C TYR A 493 18.85 18.31 9.40
N CYS A 494 17.96 18.12 10.38
CA CYS A 494 17.54 19.22 11.25
C CYS A 494 18.68 19.68 12.18
N SER A 495 18.54 20.86 12.78
CA SER A 495 19.49 21.45 13.73
C SER A 495 19.92 20.46 14.83
N ARG A 496 18.95 19.76 15.44
CA ARG A 496 19.19 18.75 16.49
C ARG A 496 20.02 17.57 15.99
N CYS A 497 19.70 17.04 14.81
CA CYS A 497 20.42 15.89 14.25
C CYS A 497 21.82 16.26 13.74
N ILE A 498 22.00 17.46 13.18
CA ILE A 498 23.34 17.97 12.81
C ILE A 498 24.22 18.10 14.05
N ARG A 499 23.67 18.59 15.16
CA ARG A 499 24.39 18.70 16.44
C ARG A 499 24.55 17.37 17.19
N ARG A 500 23.93 16.28 16.69
CA ARG A 500 23.88 14.96 17.34
C ARG A 500 23.38 15.00 18.78
N GLU A 501 22.36 15.83 19.02
CA GLU A 501 21.73 16.03 20.33
C GLU A 501 20.85 14.87 20.80
#